data_AF-A0A974P6S4-F1
#
_entry.id   AF-A0A974P6S4-F1
#
_cell.length_a   1.000
_cell.length_b   1.000
_cell.length_c   1.000
_cell.angle_alpha   90.00
_cell.angle_beta   90.00
_cell.angle_gamma   90.00
#
_symmetry.space_group_name_H-M   'P 1'
#
loop_
_entity.id
_entity.type
_entity.pdbx_description
1 polymer ?
#
loop_
_entity_poly.entity_id
_entity_poly.type
_entity_poly.pdbx_seq_one_letter_code
_entity_poly.pdbx_strand_id
1 'polypeptide(L)'
;MAAPAIAIDAMREVETPLFKPDEAFVGMFSAIEVQWLDGPVFMEHDYLADGRLLALSESPKTEVAWFESTLRDAEGGREVSG
;
A
#
# COMPACT_ATOMS: atom_id res chain seq x y z
N MET A 1 17.97 4.82 -1.14
CA MET A 1 16.90 3.81 -1.14
C MET A 1 16.27 3.81 0.24
N ALA A 2 14.95 3.95 0.29
CA ALA A 2 14.16 3.82 1.50
C ALA A 2 14.26 2.40 2.05
N ALA A 3 14.17 2.24 3.37
CA ALA A 3 14.00 0.91 3.96
C ALA A 3 12.67 0.29 3.47
N PRO A 4 12.57 -1.05 3.33
CA PRO A 4 11.32 -1.69 2.88
C PRO A 4 10.10 -1.25 3.68
N ALA A 5 10.24 -1.07 4.99
CA ALA A 5 9.16 -0.60 5.86
C ALA A 5 8.62 0.79 5.47
N ILE A 6 9.49 1.69 5.01
CA ILE A 6 9.10 3.03 4.56
C ILE A 6 8.38 2.97 3.21
N ALA A 7 8.83 2.10 2.30
CA ALA A 7 8.13 1.89 1.04
C ALA A 7 6.74 1.27 1.25
N ILE A 8 6.62 0.31 2.17
CA ILE A 8 5.34 -0.28 2.58
C ILE A 8 4.43 0.79 3.18
N ASP A 9 4.95 1.64 4.05
CA ASP A 9 4.16 2.74 4.65
C ASP A 9 3.62 3.68 3.57
N ALA A 10 4.46 4.10 2.62
CA ALA A 10 4.04 4.92 1.48
C ALA A 10 2.99 4.22 0.59
N MET A 11 3.13 2.92 0.33
CA MET A 11 2.13 2.15 -0.42
C MET A 11 0.81 2.05 0.34
N ARG A 12 0.84 1.96 1.67
CA ARG A 12 -0.37 1.86 2.50
C ARG A 12 -1.19 3.14 2.59
N GLU A 13 -0.73 4.26 2.04
CA GLU A 13 -1.56 5.46 1.89
C GLU A 13 -2.86 5.19 1.10
N VAL A 14 -2.87 4.18 0.22
CA VAL A 14 -4.10 3.79 -0.51
C VAL A 14 -5.18 3.20 0.39
N GLU A 15 -4.87 2.80 1.63
CA GLU A 15 -5.85 2.19 2.53
C GLU A 15 -7.02 3.13 2.81
N THR A 16 -6.74 4.39 3.14
CA THR A 16 -7.76 5.39 3.51
C THR A 16 -8.85 5.57 2.43
N PRO A 17 -8.52 5.73 1.12
CA PRO A 17 -9.54 5.79 0.08
C PRO A 17 -10.13 4.43 -0.30
N LEU A 18 -9.45 3.29 -0.05
CA LEU A 18 -9.95 1.96 -0.41
C LEU A 18 -10.95 1.38 0.60
N PHE A 19 -10.67 1.54 1.89
CA PHE A 19 -11.53 1.07 2.96
C PHE A 19 -11.42 2.02 4.16
N LYS A 20 -12.58 2.37 4.72
CA LYS A 20 -12.65 3.26 5.87
C LYS A 20 -13.24 2.50 7.05
N PRO A 21 -12.48 2.34 8.15
CA PRO A 21 -13.03 1.76 9.37
C PRO A 21 -13.99 2.76 10.03
N ASP A 22 -15.14 2.26 10.44
CA ASP A 22 -16.18 3.06 11.11
C ASP A 22 -15.88 3.30 12.60
N GLU A 23 -15.03 2.46 13.20
CA GLU A 23 -14.65 2.51 14.62
C GLU A 23 -13.14 2.34 14.80
N ALA A 24 -12.66 2.57 16.03
CA ALA A 24 -11.27 2.30 16.38
C ALA A 24 -10.97 0.80 16.27
N PHE A 25 -9.88 0.46 15.59
CA PHE A 25 -9.46 -0.91 15.34
C PHE A 25 -7.95 -1.05 15.55
N VAL A 26 -7.49 -2.29 15.67
CA VAL A 26 -6.05 -2.63 15.63
C VAL A 26 -5.78 -3.27 14.28
N GLY A 27 -5.02 -2.57 13.44
CA GLY A 27 -4.60 -3.10 12.13
C GLY A 27 -3.62 -4.26 12.27
N MET A 28 -3.85 -5.33 11.52
CA MET A 28 -2.92 -6.44 11.37
C MET A 28 -2.55 -6.58 9.90
N PHE A 29 -1.27 -6.38 9.58
CA PHE A 29 -0.76 -6.42 8.21
C PHE A 29 -0.04 -7.74 7.97
N SER A 30 -0.80 -8.73 7.47
CA SER A 30 -0.28 -10.05 7.12
C SER A 30 -0.05 -10.19 5.62
N ALA A 31 0.80 -11.13 5.23
CA ALA A 31 1.01 -11.51 3.82
C ALA A 31 1.38 -10.33 2.90
N ILE A 32 2.20 -9.40 3.42
CA ILE A 32 2.76 -8.32 2.60
C ILE A 32 3.80 -8.91 1.65
N GLU A 33 3.58 -8.69 0.36
CA GLU A 33 4.58 -8.88 -0.69
C GLU A 33 5.02 -7.51 -1.20
N VAL A 34 6.31 -7.37 -1.52
CA VAL A 34 6.88 -6.15 -2.11
C VAL A 34 7.86 -6.55 -3.19
N GLN A 35 7.71 -5.93 -4.35
CA GLN A 35 8.59 -6.07 -5.50
C GLN A 35 9.10 -4.70 -5.96
N TRP A 36 10.36 -4.66 -6.37
CA TRP A 36 10.96 -3.51 -7.07
C TRP A 36 10.88 -3.74 -8.57
N LEU A 37 10.29 -2.80 -9.30
CA LEU A 37 10.06 -2.90 -10.75
C LEU A 37 11.08 -2.07 -11.54
N ASP A 38 11.15 -0.76 -11.28
CA ASP A 38 12.06 0.18 -11.97
C ASP A 38 12.97 0.93 -10.98
N GLY A 39 13.59 0.15 -10.10
CA GLY A 39 14.52 0.65 -9.08
C GLY A 39 13.90 0.76 -7.70
N PRO A 40 14.71 1.11 -6.70
CA PRO A 40 14.23 1.21 -5.34
C PRO A 40 13.42 2.49 -5.13
N VAL A 41 12.55 2.48 -4.12
CA VAL A 41 11.89 3.72 -3.64
C VAL A 41 12.93 4.62 -2.96
N PHE A 42 12.87 5.93 -3.21
CA PHE A 42 13.75 6.94 -2.63
C PHE A 42 13.02 7.81 -1.61
N MET A 43 13.76 8.30 -0.61
CA MET A 43 13.24 9.31 0.32
C MET A 43 13.31 10.69 -0.34
N GLU A 44 12.48 11.62 0.14
CA GLU A 44 12.41 13.00 -0.39
C GLU A 44 12.14 13.05 -1.90
N HIS A 45 11.42 12.04 -2.41
CA HIS A 45 11.02 11.91 -3.81
C HIS A 45 9.53 11.66 -3.88
N ASP A 46 8.84 12.41 -4.73
CA ASP A 46 7.38 12.34 -4.82
C ASP A 46 6.95 11.14 -5.68
N TYR A 47 5.98 10.40 -5.15
CA TYR A 47 5.35 9.26 -5.82
C TYR A 47 3.83 9.42 -5.80
N LEU A 48 3.18 8.84 -6.81
CA LEU A 48 1.74 8.60 -6.82
C LEU A 48 1.49 7.15 -6.40
N ALA A 49 0.60 6.95 -5.43
CA ALA A 49 0.18 5.62 -5.01
C ALA A 49 -1.16 5.26 -5.68
N ASP A 50 -1.18 4.17 -6.42
CA ASP A 50 -2.38 3.60 -7.04
C ASP A 50 -2.78 2.34 -6.26
N GLY A 51 -4.05 2.22 -5.89
CA GLY A 51 -4.55 1.12 -5.06
C GLY A 51 -5.75 0.43 -5.67
N ARG A 52 -5.86 -0.89 -5.45
CA ARG A 52 -7.00 -1.68 -5.89
C ARG A 52 -7.45 -2.66 -4.81
N LEU A 53 -8.69 -2.53 -4.35
CA LEU A 53 -9.34 -3.53 -3.50
C LEU A 53 -9.62 -4.81 -4.33
N LEU A 54 -9.14 -5.95 -3.84
CA LEU A 54 -9.29 -7.25 -4.48
C LEU A 54 -10.43 -8.05 -3.86
N ALA A 55 -10.52 -8.07 -2.53
CA ALA A 55 -11.52 -8.84 -1.80
C ALA A 55 -11.77 -8.25 -0.41
N LEU A 56 -12.97 -8.51 0.09
CA LEU A 56 -13.38 -8.25 1.47
C LEU A 56 -13.83 -9.58 2.09
N SER A 57 -13.45 -9.82 3.34
CA SER A 57 -13.97 -10.92 4.13
C SER A 57 -14.08 -10.53 5.60
N GLU A 58 -14.81 -11.33 6.37
CA GLU A 58 -15.00 -11.07 7.79
C GLU A 58 -15.11 -12.36 8.60
N SER A 59 -14.84 -12.23 9.90
CA SER A 59 -15.20 -13.14 10.97
C SER A 59 -15.83 -12.32 12.10
N PRO A 60 -16.43 -12.94 13.13
CA PRO A 60 -17.11 -12.19 14.20
C PRO A 60 -16.27 -11.14 14.94
N LYS A 61 -14.94 -11.13 14.78
CA LYS A 61 -14.01 -10.22 15.47
C LYS A 61 -13.06 -9.47 14.54
N THR A 62 -13.09 -9.75 13.23
CA THR A 62 -12.05 -9.24 12.32
C THR A 62 -12.61 -9.11 10.92
N GLU A 63 -12.47 -7.92 10.38
CA GLU A 63 -12.68 -7.60 8.97
C GLU A 63 -11.32 -7.65 8.26
N VAL A 64 -11.31 -8.10 7.00
CA VAL A 64 -10.10 -8.26 6.20
C VAL A 64 -10.33 -7.63 4.83
N ALA A 65 -9.44 -6.72 4.45
CA ALA A 65 -9.35 -6.17 3.11
C ALA A 65 -8.07 -6.68 2.44
N TRP A 66 -8.22 -7.29 1.28
CA TRP A 66 -7.09 -7.64 0.40
C TRP A 66 -6.99 -6.57 -0.67
N PHE A 67 -5.82 -5.97 -0.84
CA PHE A 67 -5.59 -4.96 -1.85
C PHE A 67 -4.20 -5.09 -2.45
N GLU A 68 -4.06 -4.61 -3.68
CA GLU A 68 -2.78 -4.33 -4.32
C GLU A 68 -2.53 -2.83 -4.27
N SER A 69 -1.26 -2.44 -4.20
CA SER A 69 -0.83 -1.05 -4.29
C SER A 69 0.43 -0.97 -5.15
N THR A 70 0.54 0.06 -5.96
CA THR A 70 1.77 0.38 -6.69
C THR A 70 2.21 1.81 -6.40
N LEU A 71 3.52 2.06 -6.45
CA LEU A 71 4.09 3.39 -6.48
C LEU A 71 4.54 3.72 -7.89
N ARG A 72 4.17 4.91 -8.36
CA ARG A 72 4.57 5.46 -9.64
C ARG A 72 5.34 6.75 -9.44
N ASP A 73 6.42 6.92 -10.20
CA ASP A 73 7.15 8.17 -10.24
C ASP A 73 6.22 9.33 -10.66
N ALA A 74 6.20 10.41 -9.89
CA ALA A 74 5.26 11.51 -10.12
C ALA A 74 5.55 12.29 -11.42
N GLU A 75 6.79 12.31 -11.89
CA GLU A 75 7.21 13.07 -13.07
C GLU A 75 7.13 12.23 -14.36
N GLY A 76 7.53 10.96 -14.29
CA GLY A 76 7.65 10.04 -15.42
C GLY A 76 6.53 9.02 -15.54
N GLY A 77 5.70 8.87 -14.50
CA GLY A 77 4.53 7.99 -14.48
C GLY A 77 4.84 6.48 -14.50
N ARG A 78 6.11 6.08 -14.46
CA ARG A 78 6.56 4.68 -14.44
C ARG A 78 6.31 4.07 -13.07
N GLU A 79 5.86 2.81 -13.05
CA GLU A 79 5.76 2.02 -11.82
C GLU A 79 7.15 1.66 -11.32
N VAL A 80 7.42 1.96 -10.05
CA VAL A 80 8.71 1.70 -9.39
C VAL A 80 8.62 0.52 -8.41
N SER A 81 7.46 0.30 -7.81
CA SER A 81 7.23 -0.76 -6.82
C SER A 81 5.76 -1.18 -6.79
N GLY A 82 5.51 -2.43 -6.39
CA GLY A 82 4.18 -2.98 -6.12
C GLY A 82 4.24 -4.19 -5.20
#